data_AF-A0A7L4L0U2-F1
#
_entry.id   AF-A0A7L4L0U2-F1
#
_cell.length_a   1.000
_cell.length_b   1.000
_cell.length_c   1.000
_cell.angle_alpha   90.00
_cell.angle_beta   90.00
_cell.angle_gamma   90.00
#
_symmetry.space_group_name_H-M   'P 1'
#
loop_
_entity.id
_entity.type
_entity.pdbx_description
1 polymer ?
#
loop_
_entity_poly.entity_id
_entity_poly.type
_entity_poly.pdbx_seq_one_letter_code
_entity_poly.pdbx_strand_id
1 'polypeptide(L)'
;RLKSLINKAPVMLFMKGSKQMAKCGFSKQIIEIMNNSGVDYETFDILEDEEVRQGLKSFSNWPTYPQLYVRGELVGGLDIVKVGTAFPGNKTPICRDFS
;
A
#
# COMPACT_ATOMS: atom_id res chain seq x y z
N ARG A 1 10.94 0.74 -16.30
CA ARG A 1 11.29 0.49 -14.87
C ARG A 1 10.06 0.52 -13.98
N LEU A 2 9.33 1.64 -13.87
CA LEU A 2 8.15 1.78 -13.01
C LEU A 2 7.10 0.67 -13.18
N LYS A 3 6.67 0.38 -14.41
CA LYS A 3 5.69 -0.70 -14.69
C LYS A 3 6.14 -2.08 -14.22
N SER A 4 7.45 -2.35 -14.20
CA SER A 4 7.99 -3.61 -13.68
C SER A 4 7.94 -3.66 -12.16
N LEU A 5 8.08 -2.52 -11.48
CA LEU A 5 8.01 -2.44 -10.02
C LEU A 5 6.58 -2.58 -9.52
N ILE A 6 5.62 -1.87 -10.10
CA ILE A 6 4.20 -1.97 -9.70
C ILE A 6 3.60 -3.36 -9.96
N ASN A 7 4.19 -4.13 -10.88
CA ASN A 7 3.81 -5.51 -11.19
C ASN A 7 4.76 -6.56 -10.58
N LYS A 8 5.71 -6.15 -9.72
CA LYS A 8 6.67 -7.08 -9.10
C LYS A 8 5.97 -8.09 -8.18
N ALA A 9 4.92 -7.66 -7.50
CA ALA A 9 4.07 -8.49 -6.67
C ALA A 9 2.59 -8.20 -6.96
N PRO A 10 1.66 -9.13 -6.65
CA PRO A 10 0.24 -8.88 -6.79
C PRO A 10 -0.24 -7.67 -5.99
N VAL A 11 0.42 -7.39 -4.86
CA VAL A 11 0.16 -6.21 -4.03
C VAL A 11 1.47 -5.51 -3.70
N MET A 12 1.59 -4.26 -4.13
CA MET A 12 2.76 -3.42 -3.95
C MET A 12 2.36 -2.15 -3.18
N LEU A 13 3.01 -1.92 -2.05
CA LEU A 13 2.82 -0.72 -1.22
C LEU A 13 4.03 0.20 -1.32
N PHE A 14 3.83 1.37 -1.93
CA PHE A 14 4.84 2.40 -2.05
C PHE A 14 4.71 3.39 -0.90
N MET A 15 5.76 3.54 -0.11
CA MET A 15 5.74 4.35 1.11
C MET A 15 7.10 4.99 1.38
N LYS A 16 7.14 5.93 2.32
CA LYS A 16 8.39 6.48 2.84
C LYS A 16 8.89 5.58 3.97
N GLY A 17 10.07 5.00 3.81
CA GLY A 17 10.63 4.01 4.73
C GLY A 17 10.24 2.56 4.38
N SER A 18 10.63 1.62 5.23
CA SER A 18 10.42 0.18 5.04
C SER A 18 9.54 -0.46 6.13
N LYS A 19 9.04 -1.68 5.89
CA LYS A 19 8.32 -2.52 6.87
C LYS A 19 9.03 -2.58 8.24
N GLN A 20 10.37 -2.68 8.22
CA GLN A 20 11.18 -2.82 9.43
C GLN A 20 11.52 -1.47 10.09
N MET A 21 11.55 -0.38 9.33
CA MET A 21 11.87 0.97 9.83
C MET A 21 10.66 1.90 9.87
N ALA A 22 9.43 1.38 10.03
CA ALA A 22 8.23 2.19 10.15
C ALA A 22 8.25 3.07 11.43
N LYS A 23 8.94 4.22 11.36
CA LYS A 23 9.10 5.19 12.46
C LYS A 23 7.95 6.20 12.55
N CYS A 24 7.06 6.25 11.55
CA CYS A 24 5.94 7.19 11.48
C CYS A 24 4.60 6.47 11.68
N GLY A 25 3.69 7.04 12.48
CA GLY A 25 2.42 6.40 12.87
C GLY A 25 1.53 5.97 11.70
N PHE A 26 1.53 6.72 10.59
CA PHE A 26 0.74 6.39 9.39
C PHE A 26 1.24 5.13 8.66
N SER A 27 2.56 4.95 8.61
CA SER A 27 3.20 3.77 8.03
C SER A 27 2.89 2.49 8.83
N LYS A 28 2.84 2.60 10.16
CA LYS A 28 2.47 1.46 11.02
C LYS A 28 1.03 1.03 10.80
N GLN A 29 0.10 1.99 10.72
CA GLN A 29 -1.32 1.70 10.53
C GLN A 29 -1.60 0.95 9.22
N ILE A 30 -0.98 1.36 8.11
CA ILE A 30 -1.19 0.62 6.84
C ILE A 30 -0.58 -0.79 6.91
N ILE A 31 0.61 -0.95 7.53
CA ILE A 31 1.23 -2.27 7.71
C ILE A 31 0.33 -3.19 8.54
N GLU A 32 -0.25 -2.67 9.62
CA GLU A 32 -1.16 -3.43 10.47
C GLU A 32 -2.43 -3.86 9.74
N ILE A 33 -3.06 -2.95 8.97
CA ILE A 33 -4.23 -3.29 8.14
C ILE A 33 -3.88 -4.36 7.09
N MET A 34 -2.73 -4.20 6.42
CA MET A 34 -2.27 -5.16 5.42
C MET A 34 -1.98 -6.53 6.05
N ASN A 35 -1.29 -6.58 7.20
CA ASN A 35 -1.03 -7.82 7.92
C ASN A 35 -2.34 -8.49 8.38
N ASN A 36 -3.30 -7.71 8.89
CA ASN A 36 -4.60 -8.22 9.32
C ASN A 36 -5.48 -8.69 8.14
N SER A 37 -5.27 -8.17 6.94
CA SER A 37 -5.98 -8.63 5.74
C SER A 37 -5.59 -10.05 5.30
N GLY A 38 -4.44 -10.55 5.75
CA GLY A 38 -3.89 -11.85 5.37
C GLY A 38 -3.38 -11.91 3.92
N VAL A 39 -3.25 -10.77 3.24
CA VAL A 39 -2.79 -10.68 1.86
C VAL A 39 -1.27 -10.50 1.83
N ASP A 40 -0.58 -11.30 1.02
CA ASP A 40 0.85 -11.10 0.77
C ASP A 40 1.09 -9.81 -0.01
N TYR A 41 1.97 -8.98 0.52
CA TYR A 41 2.31 -7.68 -0.07
C TYR A 41 3.78 -7.33 0.13
N GLU A 42 4.31 -6.64 -0.87
CA GLU A 42 5.66 -6.10 -0.88
C GLU A 42 5.65 -4.59 -0.62
N THR A 43 6.73 -4.08 -0.04
CA THR A 43 6.88 -2.64 0.19
C THR A 43 8.07 -2.09 -0.58
N PHE A 44 7.94 -0.89 -1.12
CA PHE A 44 9.04 -0.18 -1.77
C PHE A 44 9.23 1.19 -1.13
N ASP A 45 10.46 1.48 -0.71
CA ASP A 45 10.81 2.80 -0.17
C ASP A 45 11.06 3.78 -1.31
N ILE A 46 10.14 4.72 -1.48
CA ILE A 46 10.23 5.76 -2.51
C ILE A 46 11.35 6.78 -2.24
N LEU A 47 11.98 6.75 -1.07
CA LEU A 47 13.14 7.60 -0.77
C LEU A 47 14.44 7.04 -1.36
N GLU A 48 14.48 5.75 -1.71
CA GLU A 48 15.66 5.12 -2.33
C GLU A 48 15.75 5.39 -3.84
N ASP A 49 14.62 5.73 -4.49
CA ASP A 49 14.55 5.95 -5.94
C ASP A 49 13.60 7.12 -6.27
N GLU A 50 14.18 8.29 -6.52
CA GLU A 50 13.43 9.52 -6.86
C GLU A 50 12.73 9.42 -8.23
N GLU A 51 13.27 8.63 -9.18
CA GLU A 51 12.64 8.41 -10.49
C GLU A 51 11.31 7.66 -10.32
N VAL A 52 11.31 6.61 -9.49
CA VAL A 52 10.10 5.87 -9.13
C VAL A 52 9.11 6.78 -8.42
N ARG A 53 9.59 7.62 -7.49
CA ARG A 53 8.74 8.54 -6.73
C ARG A 53 8.01 9.57 -7.61
N GLN A 54 8.71 10.20 -8.54
CA GLN A 54 8.12 11.18 -9.46
C GLN A 54 7.27 10.49 -10.53
N GLY A 55 7.72 9.32 -10.99
CA GLY A 55 6.99 8.48 -11.94
C GLY A 55 5.64 8.04 -11.41
N LEU A 56 5.56 7.55 -10.17
CA LEU A 56 4.31 7.13 -9.54
C LEU A 56 3.30 8.26 -9.43
N LYS A 57 3.71 9.45 -8.99
CA LYS A 57 2.81 10.62 -8.88
C LYS A 57 2.17 10.96 -10.21
N SER A 58 2.97 10.99 -11.27
CA SER A 58 2.51 11.30 -12.62
C SER A 58 1.67 10.17 -13.21
N PHE A 59 2.02 8.91 -12.93
CA PHE A 59 1.34 7.73 -13.42
C PHE A 59 -0.04 7.51 -12.77
N SER A 60 -0.12 7.67 -11.45
CA SER A 60 -1.36 7.52 -10.68
C SER A 60 -2.25 8.75 -10.65
N ASN A 61 -1.71 9.90 -11.07
CA ASN A 61 -2.29 11.21 -10.80
C ASN A 61 -2.58 11.41 -9.29
N TRP A 62 -1.77 10.80 -8.41
CA TRP A 62 -1.96 10.82 -6.97
C TRP A 62 -0.77 11.51 -6.27
N PRO A 63 -0.99 12.63 -5.56
CA PRO A 63 0.10 13.48 -5.09
C PRO A 63 0.77 12.99 -3.79
N THR A 64 0.11 12.09 -3.05
CA THR A 64 0.51 11.70 -1.69
C THR A 64 0.98 10.25 -1.58
N TYR A 65 1.60 9.93 -0.45
CA TYR A 65 2.03 8.58 -0.08
C TYR A 65 1.55 8.30 1.36
N PRO A 66 1.27 7.04 1.72
CA PRO A 66 1.53 5.80 0.97
C PRO A 66 0.56 5.57 -0.21
N GLN A 67 0.99 4.83 -1.24
CA GLN A 67 0.18 4.41 -2.38
C GLN A 67 0.17 2.88 -2.50
N LEU A 68 -1.02 2.28 -2.57
CA LEU A 68 -1.23 0.85 -2.72
C LEU A 68 -1.59 0.52 -4.17
N TYR A 69 -0.86 -0.42 -4.75
CA TYR A 69 -1.10 -0.97 -6.07
C TYR A 69 -1.46 -2.44 -5.95
N VAL A 70 -2.50 -2.86 -6.67
CA VAL A 70 -2.92 -4.26 -6.79
C VAL A 70 -2.92 -4.62 -8.26
N ARG A 71 -2.12 -5.62 -8.64
CA ARG A 71 -1.97 -6.09 -10.03
C ARG A 71 -1.64 -4.96 -11.01
N GLY A 72 -0.80 -4.02 -10.57
CA GLY A 72 -0.38 -2.87 -11.37
C GLY A 72 -1.37 -1.71 -11.42
N GLU A 73 -2.53 -1.81 -10.77
CA GLU A 73 -3.53 -0.74 -10.69
C GLU A 73 -3.48 -0.05 -9.33
N LEU A 74 -3.61 1.28 -9.31
CA LEU A 74 -3.69 2.04 -8.06
C LEU A 74 -5.03 1.77 -7.38
N VAL A 75 -4.98 1.25 -6.16
CA VAL A 75 -6.16 1.13 -5.29
C VAL A 75 -6.39 2.43 -4.53
N GLY A 76 -5.32 3.03 -4.00
CA GLY A 76 -5.42 4.28 -3.23
C GLY A 76 -4.36 4.44 -2.16
N GLY A 77 -4.54 5.44 -1.30
CA GLY A 77 -3.69 5.68 -0.13
C GLY A 77 -4.23 5.09 1.17
N LEU A 78 -3.59 5.44 2.30
CA LEU A 78 -3.99 4.97 3.64
C LEU A 78 -5.47 5.26 3.94
N ASP A 79 -5.98 6.42 3.56
CA ASP A 79 -7.36 6.82 3.85
C ASP A 79 -8.37 5.91 3.16
N ILE A 80 -8.07 5.50 1.92
CA ILE A 80 -8.90 4.55 1.16
C ILE A 80 -8.80 3.16 1.76
N VAL A 81 -7.61 2.70 2.14
CA VAL A 81 -7.41 1.38 2.77
C VAL A 81 -8.08 1.30 4.15
N LYS A 82 -8.11 2.40 4.91
CA LYS A 82 -8.80 2.48 6.20
C LYS A 82 -10.32 2.43 6.06
N VAL A 83 -10.88 3.14 5.09
CA VAL A 83 -12.33 3.22 4.87
C VAL A 83 -12.84 1.98 4.13
N GLY A 84 -12.08 1.52 3.14
CA GLY A 84 -12.37 0.37 2.30
C GLY A 84 -11.65 -0.88 2.79
N THR A 85 -12.17 -1.50 3.85
CA THR A 85 -11.84 -2.87 4.26
C THR A 85 -12.38 -3.92 3.28
N ALA A 86 -12.24 -3.69 1.97
CA ALA A 86 -12.70 -4.57 0.92
C ALA A 86 -11.58 -4.79 -0.10
N PHE A 87 -10.61 -5.63 0.26
CA PHE A 87 -9.79 -6.29 -0.75
C PHE A 87 -10.69 -7.23 -1.56
N PRO A 88 -10.68 -7.19 -2.90
CA PRO A 88 -11.40 -8.16 -3.72
C PRO A 88 -10.73 -9.54 -3.55
N GLY A 89 -11.10 -10.24 -2.48
CA GLY A 89 -10.50 -11.52 -2.09
C GLY A 89 -10.86 -11.98 -0.68
N ASN A 90 -11.21 -11.09 0.25
CA ASN A 90 -11.67 -11.49 1.59
C ASN A 90 -12.81 -10.59 2.07
N LYS A 91 -14.04 -11.11 2.02
CA LYS A 91 -15.22 -10.49 2.60
C LYS A 91 -15.30 -10.80 4.10
N THR A 92 -14.31 -10.38 4.88
CA THR A 92 -14.45 -10.40 6.33
C THR A 92 -14.27 -8.99 6.84
N PRO A 93 -15.36 -8.31 7.26
CA PRO A 93 -15.23 -7.06 7.98
C PRO A 93 -14.48 -7.35 9.28
N ILE A 94 -13.28 -6.78 9.42
CA ILE A 94 -12.58 -6.70 10.71
C ILE A 94 -13.37 -5.67 11.54
N CYS A 95 -14.48 -6.09 12.14
CA CYS A 95 -15.24 -5.44 13.23
C CYS A 95 -16.61 -6.13 13.38
N ARG A 96 -16.60 -7.35 13.95
CA ARG A 96 -17.70 -8.14 14.58
C ARG A 96 -17.14 -9.57 14.58
N ASP A 97 -16.62 -10.13 15.66
CA ASP A 97 -17.22 -10.24 16.99
C ASP A 97 -16.14 -10.32 18.07
N PHE A 98 -16.14 -9.33 18.98
CA PHE A 98 -15.76 -9.56 20.37
C PHE A 98 -17.08 -9.82 21.10
N SER A 99 -17.48 -11.08 21.23
CA SER A 99 -18.44 -11.60 22.21
C SER A 99 -18.27 -13.11 22.29
#